data_AF-A0A7Y1VX90-F1
#
_entry.id   AF-A0A7Y1VX90-F1
#
_cell.length_a   1.000
_cell.length_b   1.000
_cell.length_c   1.000
_cell.angle_alpha   90.00
_cell.angle_beta   90.00
_cell.angle_gamma   90.00
#
_symmetry.space_group_name_H-M   'P 1'
#
loop_
_entity.id
_entity.type
_entity.pdbx_description
1 polymer ?
#
loop_
_entity_poly.entity_id
_entity_poly.type
_entity_poly.pdbx_seq_one_letter_code
_entity_poly.pdbx_strand_id
1 'polypeptide(L)' 'PRRCPGVPTSVLSPRATWNDDEAYYTTAFKLSNAFRHNFKQFESFASEEIRRGGPQRYGF' A
#
# COMPACT_ATOMS: atom_id res chain seq x y z
N PRO A 1 -6.20 -11.05 4.53
CA PRO A 1 -6.32 -12.46 5.00
C PRO A 1 -6.61 -13.38 3.80
N ARG A 2 -6.23 -14.67 3.82
CA ARG A 2 -6.50 -15.58 2.68
C ARG A 2 -7.93 -16.12 2.64
N ARG A 3 -8.62 -16.14 3.78
CA ARG A 3 -10.04 -16.52 3.93
C ARG A 3 -10.67 -15.68 5.04
N CYS A 4 -11.97 -15.40 4.92
CA CYS A 4 -12.75 -14.72 5.94
C CYS A 4 -14.21 -15.21 5.86
N PRO A 5 -14.78 -15.78 6.95
CA PRO A 5 -16.17 -16.25 6.95
C PRO A 5 -17.16 -15.16 6.56
N GLY A 6 -18.12 -15.49 5.68
CA GLY A 6 -19.12 -14.54 5.19
C GLY A 6 -18.62 -13.53 4.16
N VAL A 7 -17.33 -13.57 3.78
CA VAL A 7 -16.75 -12.66 2.78
C VAL A 7 -16.29 -13.44 1.55
N PRO A 8 -16.70 -13.05 0.32
CA PRO A 8 -16.22 -13.67 -0.90
C PRO A 8 -14.69 -13.58 -1.02
N THR A 9 -14.03 -14.69 -1.32
CA THR A 9 -12.56 -14.71 -1.48
C THR A 9 -12.07 -13.78 -2.58
N SER A 10 -12.88 -13.54 -3.61
CA SER A 10 -12.55 -12.66 -4.74
C SER A 10 -12.29 -11.21 -4.33
N VAL A 11 -12.90 -10.72 -3.25
CA VAL A 11 -12.70 -9.33 -2.79
C VAL A 11 -11.55 -9.17 -1.80
N LEU A 12 -10.95 -10.28 -1.33
CA LEU A 12 -9.87 -10.25 -0.33
C LEU A 12 -8.53 -9.81 -0.91
N SER A 13 -8.38 -9.84 -2.23
CA SER A 13 -7.21 -9.32 -2.93
C SER A 13 -7.61 -8.10 -3.76
N PRO A 14 -7.24 -6.87 -3.33
CA PRO A 14 -7.49 -5.66 -4.10
C PRO A 14 -6.91 -5.72 -5.52
N ARG A 15 -5.82 -6.47 -5.72
CA ARG A 15 -5.26 -6.71 -7.05
C ARG A 15 -6.22 -7.55 -7.91
N ALA A 16 -6.73 -8.66 -7.36
CA ALA A 16 -7.64 -9.54 -8.10
C ALA A 16 -9.01 -8.90 -8.40
N THR A 17 -9.37 -7.80 -7.72
CA THR A 17 -10.58 -7.03 -8.06
C THR A 17 -10.35 -6.05 -9.21
N TRP A 18 -9.10 -5.85 -9.65
CA TRP A 18 -8.76 -5.09 -10.83
C TRP A 18 -8.56 -6.06 -12.00
N ASN A 19 -9.18 -5.79 -13.14
CA ASN A 19 -8.98 -6.57 -14.37
C ASN A 19 -7.73 -6.11 -15.14
N ASP A 20 -6.81 -5.41 -14.46
CA ASP A 20 -5.62 -4.78 -15.03
C ASP A 20 -4.56 -4.67 -13.92
N ASP A 21 -3.56 -5.54 -14.00
CA ASP A 21 -2.45 -5.57 -13.04
C ASP A 21 -1.57 -4.31 -13.14
N GLU A 22 -1.35 -3.78 -14.34
CA GLU A 22 -0.49 -2.61 -14.55
C GLU A 22 -1.12 -1.34 -13.96
N ALA A 23 -2.41 -1.13 -14.21
CA ALA A 23 -3.16 -0.02 -13.65
C ALA A 23 -3.23 -0.10 -12.12
N TYR A 24 -3.41 -1.32 -11.58
CA TYR A 24 -3.38 -1.55 -10.14
C TYR A 24 -2.03 -1.16 -9.54
N TYR A 25 -0.92 -1.65 -10.10
CA TYR A 25 0.42 -1.37 -9.58
C TYR A 25 0.78 0.11 -9.72
N THR A 26 0.48 0.74 -10.85
CA THR A 26 0.65 2.19 -11.05
C THR A 26 -0.07 2.99 -9.97
N THR A 27 -1.32 2.62 -9.66
CA THR A 27 -2.12 3.30 -8.63
C THR A 27 -1.57 3.03 -7.23
N ALA A 28 -1.20 1.78 -6.93
CA ALA A 28 -0.61 1.40 -5.65
C ALA A 28 0.72 2.15 -5.38
N PHE A 29 1.54 2.34 -6.41
CA PHE A 29 2.79 3.10 -6.30
C PHE A 29 2.55 4.59 -6.12
N LYS A 30 1.58 5.17 -6.83
CA LYS A 30 1.15 6.55 -6.60
C LYS A 30 0.71 6.75 -5.13
N LEU A 31 -0.06 5.82 -4.58
CA LEU A 31 -0.51 5.85 -3.19
C LEU A 31 0.66 5.72 -2.20
N SER A 32 1.56 4.75 -2.41
CA SER A 32 2.78 4.60 -1.59
C SER A 32 3.60 5.88 -1.53
N ASN A 33 3.84 6.50 -2.69
CA ASN A 33 4.59 7.74 -2.78
C ASN A 33 3.88 8.92 -2.10
N ALA A 34 2.55 9.00 -2.20
CA ALA A 34 1.76 10.02 -1.51
C ALA A 34 1.86 9.88 0.03
N PHE A 35 1.74 8.66 0.56
CA PHE A 35 1.93 8.40 1.99
C PHE A 35 3.33 8.80 2.46
N ARG A 36 4.37 8.40 1.72
CA ARG A 36 5.76 8.76 2.04
C ARG A 36 5.99 10.25 2.01
N HIS A 37 5.44 10.95 1.02
CA HIS A 37 5.54 12.40 0.92
C HIS A 37 4.87 13.09 2.12
N ASN A 38 3.64 12.68 2.44
CA ASN A 38 2.91 13.21 3.59
C ASN A 38 3.63 12.92 4.92
N PHE A 39 4.27 11.76 5.05
CA PHE A 39 4.95 11.37 6.30
C PHE A 39 6.20 12.20 6.61
N LYS A 40 6.81 12.87 5.63
CA LYS A 40 8.01 13.70 5.84
C LYS A 40 7.85 14.75 6.95
N GLN A 41 6.65 15.31 7.11
CA GLN A 41 6.36 16.30 8.15
C GLN A 41 6.45 15.72 9.59
N PHE A 42 6.41 14.40 9.74
CA PHE A 42 6.47 13.69 11.01
C PHE A 42 7.78 12.90 11.21
N GLU A 43 8.65 12.88 10.19
CA GLU A 43 9.80 11.96 10.12
C GLU A 43 10.81 12.20 11.26
N SER A 44 11.00 13.45 11.70
CA SER A 44 11.89 13.79 12.82
C SER A 44 11.38 13.28 14.17
N PHE A 45 10.06 13.09 14.32
CA PHE A 45 9.43 12.63 15.56
C PHE A 45 9.23 11.11 15.60
N ALA A 46 9.40 10.44 14.46
CA ALA A 46 9.20 9.00 14.34
C ALA A 46 10.41 8.20 14.85
N SER A 47 10.17 7.10 15.54
CA SER A 47 11.22 6.11 15.82
C SER A 47 11.63 5.38 14.53
N GLU A 48 12.79 4.73 14.55
CA GLU A 48 13.23 3.86 13.46
C GLU A 48 12.21 2.74 13.16
N GLU A 49 11.56 2.20 14.19
CA GLU A 49 10.50 1.20 14.04
C GLU A 49 9.35 1.74 13.19
N ILE A 50 8.88 2.97 13.48
CA ILE A 50 7.81 3.61 12.71
C ILE A 50 8.27 3.91 11.29
N ARG A 51 9.50 4.43 11.09
CA ARG A 51 10.04 4.72 9.75
C ARG A 51 10.10 3.46 8.87
N ARG A 52 10.41 2.30 9.46
CA ARG A 52 10.46 1.00 8.76
C ARG A 52 9.10 0.40 8.47
N GLY A 53 8.04 0.81 9.17
CA GLY A 53 6.66 0.40 8.92
C GLY A 53 6.01 1.08 7.70
N GLY A 54 6.67 2.08 7.12
CA GLY A 54 6.17 2.79 5.93
C GLY A 54 6.15 1.91 4.66
N PRO A 55 5.38 2.31 3.64
CA PRO A 55 5.30 1.55 2.40
C PRO A 55 6.62 1.62 1.63
N GLN A 56 6.93 0.55 0.88
CA GLN A 56 8.16 0.45 0.09
C GLN A 56 8.21 1.53 -0.99
N ARG A 57 9.38 2.13 -1.14
CA ARG A 57 9.66 3.07 -2.23
C ARG A 57 9.71 2.26 -3.53
N TYR A 58 8.82 2.57 -4.46
CA TYR A 58 8.91 2.07 -5.82
C TYR A 58 9.49 3.18 -6.70
N GLY A 59 10.67 2.94 -7.27
CA GLY A 59 11.27 3.83 -8.26
C GLY A 59 10.65 3.54 -9.62
N PHE A 60 10.20 4.58 -10.31
CA PHE A 60 10.05 4.54 -11.76
C PHE A 60 11.43 4.81 -12.38
#